data_AF-A0A257VSP7-F1
#
_entry.id   AF-A0A257VSP7-F1
#
_cell.length_a   1.000
_cell.length_b   1.000
_cell.length_c   1.000
_cell.angle_alpha   90.00
_cell.angle_beta   90.00
_cell.angle_gamma   90.00
#
_symmetry.space_group_name_H-M   'P 1'
#
loop_
_entity.id
_entity.type
_entity.pdbx_description
1 polymer ?
#
loop_
_entity_poly.entity_id
_entity_poly.type
_entity_poly.pdbx_seq_one_letter_code
_entity_poly.pdbx_strand_id
1 'polypeptide(L)'
;MPVLCLTNALASTKPEAVRAFQAGVWREAVRTFADCGVRLRVSERAGEILKYPSSRPRFVGLERGQVNVVLTDTIPLDWDNGRQLAGGSTVYEGYVVCVISIKLARGFGVPLLAMNTVVHELLHVFLGDVFEPRGGRLRRYGREARVDWEATGMWLGADAAAVRTAARAHLLRMQKLR
;
A
#
# COMPACT_ATOMS: atom_id res chain seq x y z
N MET A 1 -6.26 3.95 -11.83
CA MET A 1 -5.65 4.56 -10.62
C MET A 1 -4.18 4.81 -10.89
N PRO A 2 -3.69 6.06 -10.87
CA PRO A 2 -2.27 6.34 -11.00
C PRO A 2 -1.53 5.91 -9.73
N VAL A 3 -0.51 5.07 -9.92
CA VAL A 3 0.33 4.55 -8.84
C VAL A 3 1.79 4.78 -9.23
N LEU A 4 2.56 5.40 -8.35
CA LEU A 4 4.00 5.51 -8.47
C LEU A 4 4.63 4.47 -7.55
N CYS A 5 5.28 3.46 -8.13
CA CYS A 5 6.06 2.47 -7.41
C CYS A 5 7.50 2.98 -7.27
N LEU A 6 7.95 3.19 -6.04
CA LEU A 6 9.28 3.68 -5.70
C LEU A 6 10.08 2.57 -5.05
N THR A 7 11.18 2.16 -5.67
CA THR A 7 12.16 1.30 -5.01
C THR A 7 13.14 2.16 -4.23
N ASN A 8 13.26 1.94 -2.92
CA ASN A 8 14.21 2.67 -2.09
C ASN A 8 15.65 2.32 -2.47
N ALA A 9 16.33 3.25 -3.14
CA ALA A 9 17.71 3.09 -3.62
C ALA A 9 18.73 2.94 -2.50
N LEU A 10 18.42 3.45 -1.30
CA LEU A 10 19.28 3.35 -0.12
C LEU A 10 19.03 2.09 0.71
N ALA A 11 17.99 1.30 0.38
CA ALA A 11 17.80 0.02 1.03
C ALA A 11 18.89 -0.96 0.56
N SER A 12 19.39 -1.81 1.46
CA SER A 12 20.27 -2.94 1.10
C SER A 12 19.51 -4.07 0.39
N THR A 13 18.38 -3.75 -0.24
CA THR A 13 17.53 -4.70 -0.94
C THR A 13 18.26 -5.22 -2.16
N LYS A 14 18.46 -6.54 -2.20
CA LYS A 14 19.07 -7.19 -3.36
C LYS A 14 18.13 -7.10 -4.58
N PRO A 15 18.65 -6.86 -5.80
CA PRO A 15 17.82 -6.79 -7.02
C PRO A 15 16.97 -8.05 -7.26
N GLU A 16 17.45 -9.23 -6.84
CA GLU A 16 16.71 -10.49 -6.90
C GLU A 16 15.45 -10.49 -6.02
N ALA A 17 15.50 -9.87 -4.84
CA ALA A 17 14.36 -9.77 -3.93
C ALA A 17 13.28 -8.85 -4.52
N VAL A 18 13.69 -7.74 -5.15
CA VAL A 18 12.78 -6.85 -5.88
C VAL A 18 12.09 -7.62 -7.02
N ARG A 19 12.85 -8.37 -7.83
CA ARG A 19 12.28 -9.19 -8.92
C ARG A 19 11.32 -10.26 -8.41
N ALA A 20 11.66 -10.94 -7.33
CA ALA A 20 10.78 -11.95 -6.71
C ALA A 20 9.48 -11.31 -6.20
N PHE A 21 9.57 -10.17 -5.52
CA PHE A 21 8.40 -9.39 -5.10
C PHE A 21 7.55 -8.97 -6.30
N GLN A 22 8.16 -8.45 -7.36
CA GLN A 22 7.47 -8.03 -8.57
C GLN A 22 6.73 -9.20 -9.25
N ALA A 23 7.39 -10.35 -9.36
CA ALA A 23 6.85 -11.52 -10.05
C ALA A 23 5.72 -12.21 -9.26
N GLY A 24 5.83 -12.25 -7.92
CA GLY A 24 4.85 -12.87 -7.04
C GLY A 24 3.81 -11.88 -6.53
N VAL A 25 4.21 -11.05 -5.56
CA VAL A 25 3.29 -10.21 -4.78
C VAL A 25 2.68 -9.09 -5.64
N TRP A 26 3.51 -8.32 -6.35
CA TRP A 26 3.03 -7.16 -7.10
C TRP A 26 2.13 -7.56 -8.28
N ARG A 27 2.59 -8.50 -9.11
CA ARG A 27 1.84 -8.97 -10.28
C ARG A 27 0.46 -9.51 -9.88
N GLU A 28 0.41 -10.27 -8.79
CA GLU A 28 -0.85 -10.79 -8.26
C GLU A 28 -1.77 -9.66 -7.80
N ALA A 29 -1.26 -8.65 -7.08
CA ALA A 29 -2.05 -7.50 -6.68
C ALA A 29 -2.65 -6.75 -7.87
N VAL A 30 -1.84 -6.51 -8.91
CA VAL A 30 -2.30 -5.87 -10.15
C VAL A 30 -3.39 -6.71 -10.82
N ARG A 31 -3.23 -8.04 -10.87
CA ARG A 31 -4.25 -8.95 -11.42
C ARG A 31 -5.55 -8.87 -10.63
N THR A 32 -5.48 -8.99 -9.30
CA THR A 32 -6.65 -8.96 -8.42
C THR A 32 -7.44 -7.65 -8.55
N PHE A 33 -6.77 -6.50 -8.61
CA PHE A 33 -7.48 -5.24 -8.88
C PHE A 33 -8.09 -5.21 -10.28
N ALA A 34 -7.38 -5.71 -11.29
CA ALA A 34 -7.88 -5.74 -12.67
C ALA A 34 -9.12 -6.64 -12.83
N ASP A 35 -9.11 -7.82 -12.21
CA ASP A 35 -10.24 -8.77 -12.18
C ASP A 35 -11.47 -8.13 -11.51
N CYS A 36 -11.24 -7.23 -10.55
CA CYS A 36 -12.27 -6.44 -9.88
C CYS A 36 -12.69 -5.17 -10.63
N GLY A 37 -12.18 -4.93 -11.83
CA GLY A 37 -12.50 -3.75 -12.65
C GLY A 37 -11.76 -2.46 -12.25
N VAL A 38 -10.71 -2.56 -11.43
CA VAL A 38 -9.84 -1.44 -11.04
C VAL A 38 -8.49 -1.58 -11.73
N ARG A 39 -8.24 -0.77 -12.77
CA ARG A 39 -6.92 -0.77 -13.44
C ARG A 39 -5.93 0.17 -12.76
N LEU A 40 -4.79 -0.37 -12.35
CA LEU A 40 -3.65 0.42 -11.88
C LEU A 40 -2.80 0.86 -13.09
N ARG A 41 -2.51 2.16 -13.19
CA ARG A 41 -1.51 2.72 -14.11
C ARG A 41 -0.26 2.95 -13.30
N VAL A 42 0.68 2.03 -13.41
CA VAL A 42 1.90 2.01 -12.61
C VAL A 42 3.02 2.70 -13.36
N SER A 43 3.74 3.58 -12.67
CA SER A 43 5.06 4.06 -13.08
C SER A 43 6.09 3.60 -12.05
N GLU A 44 7.29 3.24 -12.49
CA GLU A 44 8.35 2.77 -11.60
C GLU A 44 9.52 3.75 -11.61
N ARG A 45 10.03 4.10 -10.43
CA ARG A 45 11.22 4.95 -10.27
C ARG A 45 12.03 4.52 -9.05
N ALA A 46 13.30 4.91 -9.03
CA ALA A 46 14.09 4.89 -7.80
C ALA A 46 13.68 6.10 -6.92
N GLY A 47 13.65 5.89 -5.61
CA GLY A 47 13.45 6.94 -4.61
C GLY A 47 14.33 6.68 -3.39
N GLU A 48 14.18 7.48 -2.34
CA GLU A 48 14.99 7.31 -1.12
C GLU A 48 14.14 7.44 0.14
N ILE A 49 14.43 6.60 1.14
CA ILE A 49 13.97 6.78 2.51
C ILE A 49 15.18 7.13 3.38
N LEU A 50 15.29 8.41 3.74
CA LEU A 50 16.35 8.92 4.60
C LEU A 50 15.93 8.81 6.06
N LYS A 51 16.85 8.34 6.91
CA LYS A 51 16.69 8.33 8.37
C LYS A 51 17.37 9.57 8.94
N TYR A 52 16.61 10.42 9.64
CA TYR A 52 17.18 11.52 10.42
C TYR A 52 17.33 11.13 11.89
N PRO A 53 18.23 11.81 12.64
CA PRO A 53 18.38 11.61 14.09
C PRO A 53 17.10 11.81 14.89
N SER A 54 16.13 12.57 14.34
CA SER A 54 14.80 12.80 14.93
C SER A 54 13.80 11.66 14.72
N SER A 55 14.27 10.49 14.29
CA SER A 55 13.51 9.25 14.00
C SER A 55 12.51 9.32 12.82
N ARG A 56 12.03 10.51 12.46
CA ARG A 56 11.07 10.70 11.37
C ARG A 56 11.71 10.40 10.00
N PRO A 57 11.13 9.49 9.19
CA PRO A 57 11.63 9.20 7.85
C PRO A 57 11.36 10.36 6.90
N ARG A 58 12.32 10.67 6.00
CA ARG A 58 12.08 11.56 4.85
C ARG A 58 12.07 10.74 3.58
N PHE A 59 11.03 10.94 2.78
CA PHE A 59 10.86 10.30 1.48
C PHE A 59 11.28 11.26 0.36
N VAL A 60 12.08 10.77 -0.58
CA VAL A 60 12.49 11.49 -1.79
C VAL A 60 11.93 10.78 -3.01
N GLY A 61 11.36 11.54 -3.94
CA GLY A 61 10.78 11.03 -5.19
C GLY A 61 9.26 10.78 -5.15
N LEU A 62 8.56 11.17 -4.07
CA LEU A 62 7.10 11.11 -4.00
C LEU A 62 6.43 12.09 -4.98
N GLU A 63 5.26 11.72 -5.49
CA GLU A 63 4.46 12.55 -6.39
C GLU A 63 3.05 12.80 -5.84
N ARG A 64 2.58 14.05 -5.95
CA ARG A 64 1.24 14.46 -5.53
C ARG A 64 0.19 13.95 -6.52
N GLY A 65 -1.04 13.75 -6.02
CA GLY A 65 -2.15 13.26 -6.84
C GLY A 65 -1.95 11.82 -7.38
N GLN A 66 -1.04 11.06 -6.77
CA GLN A 66 -0.79 9.65 -7.01
C GLN A 66 -0.70 8.90 -5.67
N VAL A 67 -0.95 7.60 -5.72
CA VAL A 67 -0.59 6.70 -4.62
C VAL A 67 0.88 6.30 -4.78
N ASN A 68 1.70 6.62 -3.79
CA ASN A 68 3.13 6.31 -3.80
C ASN A 68 3.35 5.00 -3.05
N VAL A 69 3.66 3.92 -3.76
CA VAL A 69 4.01 2.63 -3.17
C VAL A 69 5.52 2.53 -3.06
N VAL A 70 6.06 2.64 -1.85
CA VAL A 70 7.49 2.63 -1.56
C VAL A 70 7.92 1.24 -1.11
N LEU A 71 8.78 0.60 -1.88
CA LEU A 71 9.38 -0.69 -1.55
C LEU A 71 10.68 -0.49 -0.78
N THR A 72 10.81 -1.16 0.37
CA THR A 72 11.97 -1.07 1.25
C THR A 72 12.25 -2.42 1.91
N ASP A 73 13.42 -2.59 2.52
CA ASP A 73 13.72 -3.77 3.35
C ASP A 73 12.98 -3.73 4.68
N THR A 74 12.86 -2.55 5.29
CA THR A 74 12.30 -2.37 6.62
C THR A 74 11.48 -1.08 6.66
N ILE A 75 10.30 -1.16 7.27
CA ILE A 75 9.44 -0.01 7.50
C ILE A 75 10.10 0.91 8.55
N PRO A 76 10.05 2.24 8.39
CA PRO A 76 10.56 3.16 9.41
C PRO A 76 9.99 2.87 10.80
N LEU A 77 10.86 2.87 11.81
CA LEU A 77 10.52 2.48 13.18
C LEU A 77 9.34 3.29 13.74
N ASP A 78 9.27 4.59 13.46
CA ASP A 78 8.21 5.49 13.93
C ASP A 78 6.83 5.16 13.37
N TRP A 79 6.76 4.44 12.25
CA TRP A 79 5.49 4.05 11.64
C TRP A 79 5.01 2.71 12.18
N ASP A 80 5.97 1.84 12.49
CA ASP A 80 5.75 0.46 12.87
C ASP A 80 5.78 0.24 14.39
N ASN A 81 6.33 1.19 15.15
CA ASN A 81 6.65 1.06 16.58
C ASN A 81 7.42 -0.24 16.90
N GLY A 82 8.28 -0.67 15.97
CA GLY A 82 9.10 -1.89 16.09
C GLY A 82 8.35 -3.21 15.93
N ARG A 83 7.12 -3.20 15.37
CA ARG A 83 6.29 -4.42 15.24
C ARG A 83 6.63 -5.30 14.04
N GLN A 84 7.57 -4.88 13.21
CA GLN A 84 7.97 -5.54 11.96
C GLN A 84 6.78 -5.79 11.04
N LEU A 85 5.99 -4.75 10.77
CA LEU A 85 4.87 -4.84 9.83
C LEU A 85 5.36 -5.11 8.38
N ALA A 86 4.54 -5.86 7.63
CA ALA A 86 4.79 -6.12 6.21
C ALA A 86 4.45 -4.93 5.30
N GLY A 87 3.52 -4.09 5.74
CA GLY A 87 3.06 -2.90 5.03
C GLY A 87 2.56 -1.82 6.00
N GLY A 88 2.43 -0.61 5.50
CA GLY A 88 1.70 0.45 6.19
C GLY A 88 1.38 1.62 5.28
N SER A 89 0.15 2.14 5.39
CA SER A 89 -0.36 3.21 4.54
C SER A 89 -0.75 4.44 5.35
N THR A 90 -0.41 5.63 4.85
CA THR A 90 -0.76 6.89 5.51
C THR A 90 -0.71 8.08 4.56
N VAL A 91 -1.20 9.23 5.04
CA VAL A 91 -0.92 10.53 4.43
C VAL A 91 0.30 11.13 5.11
N TYR A 92 1.38 11.33 4.36
CA TYR A 92 2.63 11.90 4.84
C TYR A 92 2.92 13.20 4.10
N GLU A 93 2.92 14.34 4.80
CA GLU A 93 3.20 15.67 4.20
C GLU A 93 2.32 16.02 2.97
N GLY A 94 1.10 15.51 2.97
CA GLY A 94 0.13 15.66 1.87
C GLY A 94 0.33 14.70 0.70
N TYR A 95 1.23 13.72 0.82
CA TYR A 95 1.39 12.60 -0.10
C TYR A 95 0.66 11.37 0.45
N VAL A 96 -0.01 10.62 -0.42
CA VAL A 96 -0.54 9.30 -0.07
C VAL A 96 0.57 8.28 -0.28
N VAL A 97 0.97 7.60 0.79
CA VAL A 97 2.13 6.70 0.80
C VAL A 97 1.74 5.35 1.37
N CYS A 98 2.07 4.28 0.65
CA CYS A 98 2.10 2.90 1.13
C CYS A 98 3.56 2.48 1.23
N VAL A 99 4.06 2.09 2.40
CA VAL A 99 5.41 1.56 2.57
C VAL A 99 5.32 0.05 2.71
N ILE A 100 6.01 -0.70 1.85
CA ILE A 100 5.97 -2.17 1.80
C ILE A 100 7.36 -2.71 2.11
N SER A 101 7.46 -3.60 3.10
CA SER A 101 8.68 -4.37 3.34
C SER A 101 8.76 -5.53 2.36
N ILE A 102 9.74 -5.54 1.47
CA ILE A 102 9.95 -6.63 0.51
C ILE A 102 10.21 -7.97 1.22
N LYS A 103 10.88 -7.95 2.37
CA LYS A 103 11.24 -9.15 3.14
C LYS A 103 10.02 -9.81 3.78
N LEU A 104 9.04 -9.00 4.19
CA LEU A 104 7.89 -9.43 4.96
C LEU A 104 6.59 -9.50 4.14
N ALA A 105 6.57 -8.85 2.98
CA ALA A 105 5.43 -8.90 2.07
C ALA A 105 5.10 -10.33 1.67
N ARG A 106 3.81 -10.61 1.60
CA ARG A 106 3.25 -11.92 1.24
C ARG A 106 2.27 -11.75 0.08
N GLY A 107 2.22 -12.74 -0.81
CA GLY A 107 1.10 -12.93 -1.75
C GLY A 107 -0.07 -13.63 -1.05
N PHE A 108 -1.07 -14.06 -1.80
CA PHE A 108 -2.15 -14.86 -1.22
C PHE A 108 -1.62 -16.22 -0.74
N GLY A 109 -1.89 -16.55 0.54
CA GLY A 109 -1.42 -17.79 1.14
C GLY A 109 -2.54 -18.66 1.73
N VAL A 110 -3.54 -18.05 2.36
CA VAL A 110 -4.68 -18.70 3.03
C VAL A 110 -5.86 -17.73 3.08
N PRO A 111 -7.11 -18.15 2.79
CA PRO A 111 -8.30 -17.30 2.95
C PRO A 111 -8.37 -16.72 4.36
N LEU A 112 -8.68 -15.43 4.47
CA LEU A 112 -8.88 -14.68 5.71
C LEU A 112 -7.63 -14.35 6.57
N LEU A 113 -6.44 -14.91 6.30
CA LEU A 113 -5.26 -14.70 7.16
C LEU A 113 -3.93 -14.41 6.45
N ALA A 114 -3.88 -14.52 5.12
CA ALA A 114 -2.71 -14.12 4.34
C ALA A 114 -3.16 -13.45 3.04
N MET A 115 -3.59 -12.19 3.18
CA MET A 115 -3.97 -11.31 2.08
C MET A 115 -2.71 -10.76 1.44
N ASN A 116 -2.72 -10.62 0.11
CA ASN A 116 -1.62 -9.98 -0.60
C ASN A 116 -1.34 -8.60 0.02
N THR A 117 -0.11 -8.37 0.52
CA THR A 117 0.23 -7.17 1.30
C THR A 117 -0.03 -5.88 0.52
N VAL A 118 0.22 -5.88 -0.79
CA VAL A 118 -0.03 -4.71 -1.64
C VAL A 118 -1.52 -4.44 -1.78
N VAL A 119 -2.34 -5.47 -1.91
CA VAL A 119 -3.81 -5.33 -1.99
C VAL A 119 -4.36 -4.72 -0.69
N HIS A 120 -3.94 -5.26 0.45
CA HIS A 120 -4.36 -4.78 1.77
C HIS A 120 -4.04 -3.29 1.96
N GLU A 121 -2.78 -2.89 1.71
CA GLU A 121 -2.35 -1.50 1.86
C GLU A 121 -3.04 -0.54 0.87
N LEU A 122 -3.22 -0.96 -0.39
CA LEU A 122 -3.95 -0.15 -1.37
C LEU A 122 -5.44 -0.01 -1.03
N LEU A 123 -6.05 -1.01 -0.37
CA LEU A 123 -7.43 -0.91 0.08
C LEU A 123 -7.59 0.06 1.25
N HIS A 124 -6.66 0.14 2.20
CA HIS A 124 -6.67 1.22 3.20
C HIS A 124 -6.69 2.61 2.52
N VAL A 125 -5.97 2.75 1.42
CA VAL A 125 -5.95 3.99 0.64
C VAL A 125 -7.26 4.25 -0.11
N PHE A 126 -7.80 3.24 -0.81
CA PHE A 126 -9.00 3.39 -1.64
C PHE A 126 -10.27 3.55 -0.80
N LEU A 127 -10.40 2.79 0.29
CA LEU A 127 -11.51 2.91 1.24
C LEU A 127 -11.42 4.19 2.09
N GLY A 128 -10.29 4.89 2.03
CA GLY A 128 -10.11 6.21 2.61
C GLY A 128 -9.64 6.22 4.06
N ASP A 129 -9.23 5.08 4.61
CA ASP A 129 -8.77 4.92 6.01
C ASP A 129 -7.62 5.88 6.34
N VAL A 130 -6.74 6.14 5.36
CA VAL A 130 -5.59 7.03 5.51
C VAL A 130 -5.97 8.51 5.69
N PHE A 131 -7.21 8.89 5.35
CA PHE A 131 -7.72 10.25 5.53
C PHE A 131 -8.59 10.41 6.77
N GLU A 132 -8.93 9.31 7.43
CA GLU A 132 -9.72 9.35 8.66
C GLU A 132 -8.81 9.59 9.88
N PRO A 133 -9.25 10.40 10.86
CA PRO A 133 -8.54 10.56 12.11
C PRO A 133 -8.23 9.21 12.77
N ARG A 134 -7.07 9.12 13.43
CA ARG A 134 -6.72 7.95 14.25
C ARG A 134 -7.70 7.85 15.42
N GLY A 135 -8.72 7.02 15.27
CA GLY A 135 -9.70 6.73 16.33
C GLY A 135 -9.16 5.77 17.39
N GLY A 136 -9.99 5.46 18.38
CA GLY A 136 -9.69 4.44 19.39
C GLY A 136 -9.57 3.02 18.82
N ARG A 137 -9.10 2.07 19.64
CA ARG A 137 -8.81 0.67 19.24
C ARG A 137 -9.93 0.01 18.44
N LEU A 138 -11.19 0.18 18.84
CA LEU A 138 -12.36 -0.40 18.16
C LEU A 138 -12.47 0.06 16.70
N ARG A 139 -12.29 1.36 16.43
CA ARG A 139 -12.31 1.91 15.07
C ARG A 139 -11.16 1.38 14.24
N ARG A 140 -9.98 1.24 14.83
CA ARG A 140 -8.83 0.63 14.17
C ARG A 140 -9.15 -0.80 13.73
N TYR A 141 -9.59 -1.66 14.65
CA TYR A 141 -9.94 -3.04 14.32
C TYR A 141 -11.05 -3.16 13.27
N GLY A 142 -12.06 -2.28 13.32
CA GLY A 142 -13.11 -2.25 12.30
C GLY A 142 -12.59 -1.91 10.89
N ARG A 143 -11.58 -1.04 10.78
CA ARG A 143 -10.96 -0.71 9.49
C ARG A 143 -10.14 -1.86 8.92
N GLU A 144 -9.31 -2.50 9.75
CA GLU A 144 -8.56 -3.70 9.38
C GLU A 144 -9.51 -4.81 8.88
N ALA A 145 -10.56 -5.10 9.67
CA ALA A 145 -11.55 -6.13 9.33
C ALA A 145 -12.28 -5.81 8.02
N ARG A 146 -12.60 -4.53 7.76
CA ARG A 146 -13.21 -4.12 6.48
C ARG A 146 -12.25 -4.33 5.31
N VAL A 147 -10.98 -3.94 5.46
CA VAL A 147 -9.97 -4.14 4.42
C VAL A 147 -9.76 -5.61 4.13
N ASP A 148 -9.61 -6.44 5.16
CA ASP A 148 -9.43 -7.88 5.00
C ASP A 148 -10.66 -8.56 4.39
N TRP A 149 -11.87 -8.08 4.74
CA TRP A 149 -13.10 -8.55 4.13
C TRP A 149 -13.16 -8.25 2.63
N GLU A 150 -12.91 -7.00 2.24
CA GLU A 150 -12.92 -6.59 0.83
C GLU A 150 -11.83 -7.32 0.04
N ALA A 151 -10.61 -7.40 0.58
CA ALA A 151 -9.51 -8.13 -0.05
C ALA A 151 -9.84 -9.63 -0.21
N THR A 152 -10.51 -10.24 0.76
CA THR A 152 -10.96 -11.64 0.68
C THR A 152 -12.03 -11.80 -0.40
N GLY A 153 -13.01 -10.90 -0.45
CA GLY A 153 -14.03 -10.87 -1.50
C GLY A 153 -13.41 -10.76 -2.89
N MET A 154 -12.45 -9.85 -3.07
CA MET A 154 -11.72 -9.68 -4.33
C MET A 154 -10.98 -10.96 -4.74
N TRP A 155 -10.36 -11.67 -3.79
CA TRP A 155 -9.63 -12.91 -4.09
C TRP A 155 -10.56 -14.08 -4.42
N LEU A 156 -11.71 -14.18 -3.74
CA LEU A 156 -12.72 -15.23 -3.98
C LEU A 156 -13.63 -14.93 -5.18
N GLY A 157 -13.43 -13.81 -5.88
CA GLY A 157 -14.22 -13.43 -7.05
C GLY A 157 -15.63 -12.94 -6.72
N ALA A 158 -15.86 -12.43 -5.51
CA ALA A 158 -17.11 -11.76 -5.16
C ALA A 158 -17.25 -10.42 -5.90
N ASP A 159 -18.47 -9.87 -5.95
CA ASP A 159 -18.68 -8.56 -6.58
C ASP A 159 -17.95 -7.45 -5.82
N ALA A 160 -16.91 -6.90 -6.45
CA ALA A 160 -16.08 -5.83 -5.92
C ALA A 160 -16.67 -4.42 -6.14
N ALA A 161 -18.00 -4.25 -6.10
CA ALA A 161 -18.68 -2.97 -6.35
C ALA A 161 -18.25 -1.87 -5.36
N ALA A 162 -18.09 -2.23 -4.09
CA ALA A 162 -17.58 -1.33 -3.06
C ALA A 162 -16.18 -0.83 -3.40
N VAL A 163 -15.26 -1.74 -3.76
CA VAL A 163 -13.89 -1.40 -4.17
C VAL A 163 -13.86 -0.51 -5.40
N ARG A 164 -14.67 -0.81 -6.45
CA ARG A 164 -14.75 0.04 -7.65
C ARG A 164 -15.22 1.46 -7.31
N THR A 165 -16.24 1.57 -6.46
CA THR A 165 -16.80 2.86 -6.03
C THR A 165 -15.78 3.66 -5.23
N ALA A 166 -15.13 3.00 -4.26
CA ALA A 166 -14.10 3.59 -3.42
C ALA A 166 -12.89 4.05 -4.24
N ALA A 167 -12.41 3.23 -5.18
CA ALA A 167 -11.31 3.60 -6.07
C ALA A 167 -11.66 4.82 -6.94
N ARG A 168 -12.88 4.90 -7.49
CA ARG A 168 -13.34 6.10 -8.23
C ARG A 168 -13.37 7.35 -7.34
N ALA A 169 -13.91 7.23 -6.13
CA ALA A 169 -13.92 8.34 -5.17
C ALA A 169 -12.49 8.79 -4.80
N HIS A 170 -11.58 7.83 -4.61
CA HIS A 170 -10.17 8.12 -4.35
C HIS A 170 -9.51 8.86 -5.53
N LEU A 171 -9.77 8.45 -6.77
CA LEU A 171 -9.24 9.15 -7.95
C LEU A 171 -9.69 10.61 -8.00
N LEU A 172 -10.97 10.87 -7.75
CA LEU A 172 -11.52 12.22 -7.69
C LEU A 172 -10.88 13.04 -6.56
N ARG A 173 -10.63 12.43 -5.40
CA ARG A 173 -9.89 13.08 -4.32
C ARG A 173 -8.46 13.42 -4.73
N MET A 174 -7.78 12.52 -5.44
CA MET A 174 -6.40 12.74 -5.88
C MET A 174 -6.28 13.83 -6.93
N GLN A 175 -7.28 13.99 -7.81
CA GLN A 175 -7.33 15.10 -8.76
C GLN A 175 -7.38 16.47 -8.07
N LYS A 176 -7.99 16.58 -6.89
CA LYS A 176 -8.04 17.82 -6.10
C LYS A 176 -6.74 18.13 -5.36
N LEU A 177 -5.83 17.16 -5.27
CA LEU A 177 -4.54 17.28 -4.56
C LEU A 177 -3.36 17.46 -5.53
N ARG A 178 -3.63 17.56 -6.83
CA ARG A 178 -2.67 17.99 -7.87
C ARG A 178 -2.60 19.51 -7.88
#